data_AF-A0AAD4FRY2-F1
#
_entry.id   AF-A0AAD4FRY2-F1
#
_cell.length_a   1.000
_cell.length_b   1.000
_cell.length_c   1.000
_cell.angle_alpha   90.00
_cell.angle_beta   90.00
_cell.angle_gamma   90.00
#
_symmetry.space_group_name_H-M   'P 1'
#
loop_
_entity.id
_entity.type
_entity.pdbx_description
1 polymer ?
#
loop_
_entity_poly.entity_id
_entity_poly.type
_entity_poly.pdbx_seq_one_letter_code
_entity_poly.pdbx_strand_id
1 'polypeptide(L)'
;MTIVVTENAQDPIYCLLFWEELVRFMDNKKPLPDVPRYEAVRHLDPVTAEYDVAQAKAGNPRPEVYWRDMSFDQQEEIYKELLEECFELDWFNLEPRDEITAPWQRWTPKPELKDTLNWKYKAKRLGLQLGMGLP
;
A
#
# COMPACT_ATOMS: atom_id res chain seq x y z
N MET A 1 -16.12 12.14 -19.57
CA MET A 1 -15.97 12.17 -18.10
C MET A 1 -14.49 12.36 -17.83
N THR A 2 -14.06 13.59 -17.55
CA THR A 2 -12.66 13.90 -17.21
C THR A 2 -12.50 13.58 -15.73
N ILE A 3 -11.68 12.57 -15.43
CA ILE A 3 -11.30 12.26 -14.05
C ILE A 3 -10.42 13.43 -13.60
N VAL A 4 -10.98 14.32 -12.78
CA VAL A 4 -10.18 15.35 -12.13
C VAL A 4 -9.45 14.64 -11.00
N VAL A 5 -8.18 14.32 -11.21
CA VAL A 5 -7.31 13.78 -10.17
C VAL A 5 -7.03 14.95 -9.21
N THR A 6 -7.81 15.05 -8.13
CA THR A 6 -7.71 16.14 -7.14
C THR A 6 -6.51 15.98 -6.22
N GLU A 7 -5.85 14.82 -6.23
CA GLU A 7 -4.64 14.52 -5.46
C GLU A 7 -3.43 14.62 -6.37
N ASN A 8 -2.59 15.65 -6.15
CA ASN A 8 -1.23 15.74 -6.66
C ASN A 8 -1.02 15.44 -8.17
N ALA A 9 -1.96 15.83 -9.04
CA ALA A 9 -1.85 15.64 -10.50
C ALA A 9 -0.68 16.38 -11.18
N GLN A 10 0.04 17.21 -10.42
CA GLN A 10 1.27 17.87 -10.86
C GLN A 10 2.51 17.00 -10.66
N ASP A 11 2.39 15.90 -9.90
CA ASP A 11 3.47 14.95 -9.68
C ASP A 11 3.40 13.83 -10.75
N PRO A 12 4.35 13.79 -11.69
CA PRO A 12 4.36 12.78 -12.76
C PRO A 12 4.58 11.36 -12.22
N ILE A 13 5.28 11.19 -11.08
CA ILE A 13 5.48 9.89 -10.45
C ILE A 13 4.20 9.38 -9.84
N TYR A 14 3.48 10.25 -9.13
CA TYR A 14 2.16 9.88 -8.62
C TYR A 14 1.24 9.43 -9.76
N CYS A 15 1.19 10.18 -10.86
CA CYS A 15 0.37 9.82 -12.03
C CYS A 15 0.75 8.46 -12.62
N LEU A 16 2.05 8.16 -12.72
CA LEU A 16 2.54 6.87 -13.22
C LEU A 16 2.14 5.72 -12.28
N LEU A 17 2.45 5.82 -10.98
CA LEU A 17 2.13 4.79 -10.00
C LEU A 17 0.62 4.52 -9.94
N PHE A 18 -0.18 5.59 -9.98
CA PHE A 18 -1.63 5.46 -10.01
C PHE A 18 -2.14 4.83 -11.31
N TRP A 19 -1.52 5.14 -12.46
CA TRP A 19 -1.85 4.49 -13.72
C TRP A 19 -1.56 2.99 -13.69
N GLU A 20 -0.40 2.58 -13.16
CA GLU A 20 -0.06 1.16 -12.99
C GLU A 20 -1.04 0.43 -12.06
N GLU A 21 -1.42 1.06 -10.93
CA GLU A 21 -2.47 0.53 -10.04
C GLU A 21 -3.80 0.36 -10.78
N LEU A 22 -4.22 1.36 -11.58
CA LEU A 22 -5.46 1.32 -12.34
C LEU A 22 -5.45 0.25 -13.43
N VAL A 23 -4.38 0.14 -14.21
CA VAL A 23 -4.24 -0.88 -15.26
C VAL A 23 -4.33 -2.26 -14.63
N ARG A 24 -3.69 -2.48 -13.47
CA ARG A 24 -3.81 -3.72 -12.72
C ARG A 24 -5.22 -3.97 -12.20
N PHE A 25 -5.84 -2.97 -11.60
CA PHE A 25 -7.21 -3.07 -11.09
C PHE A 25 -8.21 -3.46 -12.19
N MET A 26 -8.00 -2.99 -13.42
CA MET A 26 -8.85 -3.31 -14.57
C MET A 26 -8.57 -4.70 -15.17
N ASP A 27 -7.46 -5.35 -14.85
CA ASP A 27 -7.09 -6.68 -15.36
C ASP A 27 -7.69 -7.80 -14.53
N ASN A 28 -8.91 -8.22 -14.89
CA ASN A 28 -9.66 -9.29 -14.23
C ASN A 28 -9.02 -10.69 -14.32
N LYS A 29 -7.86 -10.85 -14.96
CA LYS A 29 -7.14 -12.13 -15.04
C LYS A 29 -6.04 -12.26 -13.99
N LYS A 30 -5.74 -11.18 -13.28
CA LYS A 30 -4.64 -11.10 -12.33
C LYS A 30 -5.17 -10.68 -10.96
N PRO A 31 -4.47 -10.99 -9.86
CA PRO A 31 -4.89 -10.54 -8.54
C PRO A 31 -4.96 -9.01 -8.48
N LEU A 32 -5.83 -8.50 -7.62
CA LEU A 32 -5.93 -7.08 -7.29
C LEU A 32 -4.56 -6.53 -6.86
N PRO A 33 -4.30 -5.23 -7.12
CA PRO A 33 -3.11 -4.58 -6.57
C PRO A 33 -3.11 -4.77 -5.05
N ASP A 34 -2.00 -5.25 -4.48
CA ASP A 34 -1.93 -5.43 -3.03
C ASP A 34 -1.53 -4.12 -2.34
N VAL A 35 -2.52 -3.24 -2.17
CA VAL A 35 -2.38 -1.93 -1.51
C VAL A 35 -3.30 -1.80 -0.28
N PRO A 36 -2.98 -0.93 0.70
CA PRO A 36 -3.75 -0.79 1.94
C PRO A 36 -5.26 -0.55 1.72
N ARG A 37 -5.63 0.13 0.63
CA ARG A 37 -7.03 0.45 0.27
C ARG A 37 -7.90 -0.80 0.13
N TYR A 38 -7.35 -1.90 -0.38
CA TYR A 38 -8.13 -3.11 -0.65
C TYR A 38 -8.11 -4.12 0.49
N GLU A 39 -7.31 -3.90 1.55
CA GLU A 39 -7.10 -4.87 2.63
C GLU A 39 -8.41 -5.43 3.20
N ALA A 40 -9.41 -4.58 3.44
CA ALA A 40 -10.67 -4.99 4.03
C ALA A 40 -11.56 -5.85 3.11
N VAL A 41 -11.34 -5.79 1.79
CA VAL A 41 -12.21 -6.41 0.78
C VAL A 41 -11.46 -7.36 -0.15
N ARG A 42 -10.13 -7.50 0.00
CA ARG A 42 -9.26 -8.32 -0.86
C ARG A 42 -9.76 -9.75 -1.02
N HIS A 43 -10.18 -10.37 0.08
CA HIS A 43 -10.70 -11.74 0.11
C HIS A 43 -12.02 -11.93 -0.65
N LEU A 44 -12.73 -10.85 -1.00
CA LEU A 44 -13.96 -10.90 -1.79
C LEU A 44 -13.68 -11.03 -3.29
N ASP A 45 -12.45 -10.72 -3.74
CA ASP A 45 -12.07 -10.91 -5.13
C ASP A 45 -11.66 -12.36 -5.39
N PRO A 46 -12.36 -13.10 -6.27
CA PRO A 46 -12.12 -14.52 -6.48
C PRO A 46 -10.72 -14.80 -7.06
N VAL A 47 -10.24 -13.95 -7.97
CA VAL A 47 -8.92 -14.13 -8.61
C VAL A 47 -7.80 -13.95 -7.59
N THR A 48 -7.93 -12.93 -6.73
CA THR A 48 -7.00 -12.67 -5.64
C THR A 48 -7.05 -13.78 -4.59
N ALA A 49 -8.24 -14.28 -4.23
CA ALA A 49 -8.38 -15.38 -3.28
C ALA A 49 -7.71 -16.66 -3.80
N GLU A 50 -7.90 -17.01 -5.07
CA GLU A 50 -7.22 -18.15 -5.71
C GLU A 50 -5.69 -17.96 -5.73
N TYR A 51 -5.23 -16.75 -6.04
CA TYR A 51 -3.81 -16.40 -6.00
C TYR A 51 -3.22 -16.56 -4.59
N ASP A 52 -3.89 -16.04 -3.56
CA ASP A 52 -3.43 -16.12 -2.17
C ASP A 52 -3.38 -17.59 -1.70
N VAL A 53 -4.34 -18.44 -2.11
CA VAL A 53 -4.31 -19.90 -1.86
C VAL A 53 -3.13 -20.56 -2.58
N ALA A 54 -2.84 -20.17 -3.82
CA ALA A 54 -1.69 -20.69 -4.56
C ALA A 54 -0.36 -20.31 -3.90
N GLN A 55 -0.23 -19.05 -3.44
CA GLN A 55 0.93 -18.58 -2.69
C GLN A 55 1.12 -19.34 -1.37
N ALA A 56 0.02 -19.59 -0.64
CA ALA A 56 0.07 -20.40 0.58
C ALA A 56 0.54 -21.85 0.31
N LYS A 57 0.06 -22.48 -0.77
CA LYS A 57 0.52 -23.81 -1.20
C LYS A 57 2.00 -23.84 -1.61
N ALA A 58 2.49 -22.74 -2.20
CA ALA A 58 3.89 -22.55 -2.56
C ALA A 58 4.80 -22.25 -1.36
N GLY A 59 4.26 -22.16 -0.14
CA GLY A 59 5.02 -21.88 1.08
C GLY A 59 5.23 -20.40 1.38
N ASN A 60 4.59 -19.49 0.63
CA ASN A 60 4.70 -18.04 0.80
C ASN A 60 3.34 -17.40 1.16
N PRO A 61 2.68 -17.84 2.26
CA PRO A 61 1.36 -17.34 2.61
C PRO A 61 1.39 -15.84 2.89
N ARG A 62 0.43 -15.12 2.30
CA ARG A 62 0.15 -13.74 2.68
C ARG A 62 -0.46 -13.70 4.08
N PRO A 63 -0.01 -12.83 5.00
CA PRO A 63 -0.71 -12.59 6.25
C PRO A 63 -2.13 -12.04 6.01
N GLU A 64 -3.12 -12.51 6.77
CA GLU A 64 -4.53 -12.11 6.60
C GLU A 64 -4.76 -10.60 6.80
N VAL A 65 -4.01 -10.00 7.73
CA VAL A 65 -4.08 -8.58 8.11
C VAL A 65 -2.78 -7.82 7.79
N TYR A 66 -2.10 -8.19 6.70
CA TYR A 66 -0.79 -7.69 6.28
C TYR A 66 -0.63 -6.16 6.40
N TRP A 67 -1.46 -5.38 5.73
CA TRP A 67 -1.35 -3.91 5.76
C TRP A 67 -1.83 -3.33 7.09
N ARG A 68 -2.82 -3.98 7.73
CA ARG A 68 -3.38 -3.57 9.03
C ARG A 68 -2.42 -3.77 10.20
N ASP A 69 -1.43 -4.63 10.03
CA ASP A 69 -0.37 -4.84 11.01
C ASP A 69 0.78 -3.84 10.91
N MET A 70 0.88 -3.13 9.78
CA MET A 70 1.84 -2.03 9.62
C MET A 70 1.31 -0.73 10.23
N SER A 71 2.21 0.06 10.83
CA SER A 71 1.90 1.43 11.24
C SER A 71 1.78 2.36 10.01
N PHE A 72 1.13 3.52 10.19
CA PHE A 72 1.10 4.53 9.14
C PHE A 72 2.51 4.99 8.74
N ASP A 73 3.40 5.18 9.71
CA ASP A 73 4.80 5.57 9.46
C ASP A 73 5.51 4.51 8.61
N GLN A 74 5.30 3.22 8.87
CA GLN A 74 5.85 2.14 8.06
C GLN A 74 5.28 2.14 6.64
N GLN A 75 3.98 2.36 6.48
CA GLN A 75 3.37 2.47 5.16
C GLN A 75 3.93 3.67 4.37
N GLU A 76 4.22 4.78 5.06
CA GLU A 76 4.86 5.96 4.47
C GLU A 76 6.32 5.67 4.06
N GLU A 77 7.09 4.93 4.87
CA GLU A 77 8.43 4.46 4.51
C GLU A 77 8.42 3.64 3.21
N ILE A 78 7.49 2.67 3.11
CA ILE A 78 7.32 1.83 1.92
C ILE A 78 6.96 2.70 0.70
N TYR A 79 6.06 3.67 0.87
CA TYR A 79 5.68 4.57 -0.20
C TYR A 79 6.86 5.42 -0.70
N LYS A 80 7.70 5.93 0.22
CA LYS A 80 8.92 6.68 -0.11
C LYS A 80 9.93 5.82 -0.86
N GLU A 81 10.15 4.58 -0.42
CA GLU A 81 11.03 3.63 -1.10
C GLU A 81 10.58 3.39 -2.56
N LEU A 82 9.27 3.16 -2.76
CA LEU A 82 8.69 3.01 -4.10
C LEU A 82 8.83 4.28 -4.95
N LEU A 83 8.67 5.45 -4.33
CA LEU A 83 8.80 6.75 -5.00
C LEU A 83 10.25 6.97 -5.46
N GLU A 84 11.23 6.67 -4.60
CA GLU A 84 12.66 6.73 -4.92
C GLU A 84 13.02 5.80 -6.10
N GLU A 85 12.49 4.58 -6.13
CA GLU A 85 12.67 3.66 -7.27
C GLU A 85 12.06 4.17 -8.59
N CYS A 86 11.07 5.06 -8.50
CA CYS A 86 10.45 5.68 -9.67
C CYS A 86 11.22 6.91 -10.15
N PHE A 87 11.91 7.63 -9.26
CA PHE A 87 12.75 8.77 -9.68
C PHE A 87 13.90 8.34 -10.59
N GLU A 88 14.46 7.15 -10.37
CA GLU A 88 15.58 6.60 -11.15
C GLU A 88 15.15 6.01 -12.51
N LEU A 89 13.85 6.02 -12.83
CA LEU A 89 13.35 5.47 -14.09
C LEU A 89 13.73 6.35 -15.28
N ASP A 90 14.12 5.72 -16.40
CA ASP A 90 14.13 6.39 -17.69
C ASP A 90 12.71 6.47 -18.26
N TRP A 91 12.05 7.60 -18.01
CA TRP A 91 10.69 7.92 -18.41
C TRP A 91 10.41 7.82 -19.91
N PHE A 92 11.46 7.92 -20.75
CA PHE A 92 11.31 7.87 -22.21
C PHE A 92 11.52 6.47 -22.77
N ASN A 93 12.30 5.64 -22.08
CA ASN A 93 12.63 4.27 -22.49
C ASN A 93 12.35 3.28 -21.35
N LEU A 94 11.14 3.32 -20.80
CA LEU A 94 10.69 2.40 -19.75
C LEU A 94 10.71 0.95 -20.25
N GLU A 95 11.68 0.18 -19.77
CA GLU A 95 11.65 -1.28 -19.91
C GLU A 95 10.55 -1.86 -19.01
N PRO A 96 9.83 -2.91 -19.45
CA PRO A 96 8.88 -3.61 -18.60
C PRO A 96 9.58 -4.15 -17.34
N ARG A 97 9.13 -3.72 -16.16
CA ARG A 97 9.65 -4.24 -14.88
C ARG A 97 8.76 -5.35 -14.33
N ASP A 98 9.37 -6.18 -13.50
CA ASP A 98 8.62 -7.16 -12.72
C ASP A 98 7.66 -6.45 -11.76
N GLU A 99 6.42 -6.88 -11.80
CA GLU A 99 5.39 -6.33 -10.94
C GLU A 99 5.51 -6.91 -9.52
N ILE A 100 5.29 -6.03 -8.54
CA ILE A 100 5.16 -6.41 -7.13
C ILE A 100 3.77 -7.02 -6.89
N THR A 101 3.64 -8.32 -7.18
CA THR A 101 2.40 -9.07 -6.94
C THR A 101 2.26 -9.60 -5.50
N ALA A 102 3.39 -9.73 -4.78
CA ALA A 102 3.46 -10.26 -3.42
C ALA A 102 4.29 -9.34 -2.50
N PRO A 103 3.78 -8.16 -2.11
CA PRO A 103 4.54 -7.19 -1.32
C PRO A 103 4.99 -7.72 0.05
N TRP A 104 4.27 -8.70 0.63
CA TRP A 104 4.63 -9.32 1.90
C TRP A 104 5.92 -10.13 1.88
N GLN A 105 6.44 -10.43 0.68
CA GLN A 105 7.77 -11.03 0.53
C GLN A 105 8.88 -9.98 0.60
N ARG A 106 8.57 -8.73 0.24
CA ARG A 106 9.51 -7.60 0.25
C ARG A 106 9.51 -6.86 1.58
N TRP A 107 8.32 -6.54 2.11
CA TRP A 107 8.17 -5.80 3.36
C TRP A 107 7.47 -6.66 4.40
N THR A 108 8.01 -6.66 5.62
CA THR A 108 7.44 -7.40 6.75
C THR A 108 6.91 -6.41 7.79
N PRO A 109 5.73 -6.65 8.40
CA PRO A 109 5.21 -5.76 9.44
C PRO A 109 6.18 -5.65 10.61
N LYS A 110 6.44 -4.41 11.04
CA LYS A 110 7.28 -4.08 12.20
C LYS A 110 6.37 -3.82 13.41
N PRO A 111 6.03 -4.84 14.23
CA PRO A 111 5.05 -4.70 15.32
C PRO A 111 5.44 -3.64 16.35
N GLU A 112 6.73 -3.35 16.50
CA GLU A 112 7.28 -2.31 17.36
C GLU A 112 6.85 -0.89 16.97
N LEU A 113 6.53 -0.65 15.69
CA LEU A 113 6.08 0.65 15.19
C LEU A 113 4.57 0.84 15.32
N LYS A 114 3.83 -0.24 15.61
CA LYS A 114 2.37 -0.21 15.65
C LYS A 114 1.88 0.54 16.89
N ASP A 115 1.33 1.73 16.68
CA ASP A 115 0.66 2.51 17.71
C ASP A 115 -0.60 1.75 18.19
N THR A 116 -0.47 1.01 19.30
CA THR A 116 -1.60 0.35 19.94
C THR A 116 -2.39 1.35 20.78
N LEU A 117 -3.72 1.19 20.87
CA LEU A 117 -4.61 2.02 21.68
C LEU A 117 -4.40 1.75 23.18
N ASN A 118 -3.22 2.06 23.68
CA ASN A 118 -2.80 1.93 25.06
C ASN A 118 -2.88 3.29 25.76
N TRP A 119 -2.64 3.31 27.07
CA TRP A 119 -2.72 4.55 27.85
C TRP A 119 -1.67 5.58 27.40
N LYS A 120 -0.49 5.15 26.94
CA LYS A 120 0.57 6.04 26.44
C LYS A 120 0.12 6.75 25.16
N TYR A 121 -0.55 6.04 24.26
CA TYR A 121 -1.17 6.60 23.07
C TYR A 121 -2.25 7.63 23.42
N LYS A 122 -3.15 7.29 24.35
CA LYS A 122 -4.18 8.21 24.84
C LYS A 122 -3.57 9.48 25.45
N ALA A 123 -2.51 9.33 26.25
CA ALA A 123 -1.80 10.45 26.85
C ALA A 123 -1.10 11.32 25.79
N LYS A 124 -0.41 10.71 24.81
CA LYS A 124 0.22 11.41 23.68
C LYS A 124 -0.80 12.23 22.88
N ARG A 125 -1.95 11.62 22.54
CA ARG A 125 -3.03 12.30 21.80
C ARG A 125 -3.68 13.42 22.62
N LEU A 126 -3.95 13.19 23.90
CA LEU A 126 -4.49 14.21 24.80
C LEU A 126 -3.52 15.39 24.94
N GLY A 127 -2.22 15.14 25.09
CA GLY A 127 -1.20 16.19 25.12
C GLY A 127 -1.14 16.99 23.81
N LEU A 128 -1.24 16.31 22.66
CA LEU A 128 -1.30 16.97 21.35
C LEU A 128 -2.57 17.83 21.21
N GLN A 129 -3.73 17.32 21.65
CA GLN A 129 -5.00 18.06 21.61
C GLN A 129 -4.97 19.31 22.48
N LEU A 130 -4.44 19.20 23.71
CA LEU A 130 -4.31 20.32 24.63
C LEU A 130 -3.26 21.34 24.18
N GLY A 131 -2.18 20.88 23.54
CA GLY A 131 -1.08 21.73 23.06
C GLY A 131 -1.39 22.44 21.73
N MET A 132 -2.16 21.82 20.84
CA MET A 132 -2.52 22.40 19.55
C MET A 132 -3.81 23.23 19.56
N GLY A 133 -4.51 23.32 20.70
CA GLY A 133 -5.68 24.18 20.89
C GLY A 133 -6.72 23.98 19.79
N LEU A 134 -7.45 22.88 19.84
CA LEU A 134 -8.43 22.54 18.82
C LEU A 134 -9.64 23.49 18.81
N PRO A 135 -10.40 23.47 17.70
CA PRO A 135 -11.78 22.99 17.76
C PRO A 135 -11.86 21.49 17.44
#